data_AF-A0A7Y3XB23-F1
#
_entry.id   AF-A0A7Y3XB23-F1
#
_cell.length_a   1.000
_cell.length_b   1.000
_cell.length_c   1.000
_cell.angle_alpha   90.00
_cell.angle_beta   90.00
_cell.angle_gamma   90.00
#
_symmetry.space_group_name_H-M   'P 1'
#
loop_
_entity.id
_entity.type
_entity.pdbx_description
1 polymer ?
#
loop_
_entity_poly.entity_id
_entity_poly.type
_entity_poly.pdbx_seq_one_letter_code
_entity_poly.pdbx_strand_id
1 'polypeptide(L)'
;MLHSVSAAKKYLKRLPGALKKNKSQYFIIARADQVSDISLMPRYLKDYVTEFNYLFHQIYKCAYAQIECDENHDCYYNFGNNARKFLEAFLYYKYPNAVEKDDKLARFFGDDALAASLTDRINNEFSHLAGVFERSVLPIDVPEMKTTANFILRKIREKDPDQYSALLQSIGE
;
A
#
# COMPACT_ATOMS: atom_id res chain seq x y z
N MET A 1 -1.96 -8.60 -17.33
CA MET A 1 -0.57 -9.12 -17.44
C MET A 1 0.09 -8.85 -16.09
N LEU A 2 0.27 -9.87 -15.26
CA LEU A 2 0.92 -9.75 -13.96
C LEU A 2 2.38 -9.37 -14.18
N HIS A 3 2.74 -8.11 -13.93
CA HIS A 3 4.14 -7.72 -13.83
C HIS A 3 4.72 -8.40 -12.59
N SER A 4 5.32 -9.56 -12.79
CA SER A 4 6.05 -10.30 -11.77
C SER A 4 7.30 -9.51 -11.37
N VAL A 5 7.15 -8.50 -10.52
CA VAL A 5 8.28 -7.93 -9.76
C VAL A 5 8.54 -8.88 -8.58
N SER A 6 9.11 -10.03 -8.90
CA SER A 6 9.56 -11.02 -7.92
C SER A 6 10.75 -10.45 -7.14
N ALA A 7 10.49 -10.04 -5.89
CA ALA A 7 11.36 -10.16 -4.71
C ALA A 7 12.90 -9.94 -4.85
N ALA A 8 13.39 -9.12 -5.78
CA ALA A 8 14.83 -9.02 -6.05
C ALA A 8 15.59 -8.15 -5.03
N LYS A 9 14.97 -7.12 -4.44
CA LYS A 9 15.70 -6.10 -3.66
C LYS A 9 16.38 -6.62 -2.39
N LYS A 10 15.74 -7.53 -1.64
CA LYS A 10 16.33 -8.14 -0.44
C LYS A 10 17.66 -8.83 -0.76
N TYR A 11 17.77 -9.43 -1.95
CA TYR A 11 18.97 -10.10 -2.42
C TYR A 11 19.97 -9.12 -3.05
N LEU A 12 19.48 -8.10 -3.77
CA LEU A 12 20.33 -7.07 -4.36
C LEU A 12 21.13 -6.27 -3.31
N LYS A 13 20.55 -5.99 -2.13
CA LYS A 13 21.27 -5.34 -1.01
C LYS A 13 22.39 -6.19 -0.41
N ARG A 14 22.42 -7.50 -0.67
CA ARG A 14 23.44 -8.44 -0.15
C ARG A 14 24.66 -8.55 -1.08
N LEU A 15 24.62 -7.93 -2.26
CA LEU A 15 25.74 -7.97 -3.20
C LEU A 15 26.92 -7.14 -2.67
N PRO A 16 28.18 -7.62 -2.82
CA PRO A 16 29.37 -6.88 -2.42
C PRO A 16 29.40 -5.49 -3.08
N GLY A 17 29.42 -4.43 -2.27
CA GLY A 17 29.45 -3.05 -2.77
C GLY A 17 28.10 -2.43 -3.14
N ALA A 18 26.97 -3.15 -3.06
CA ALA A 18 25.64 -2.60 -3.36
C ALA A 18 25.17 -1.49 -2.40
N LEU A 19 25.82 -1.38 -1.24
CA LEU A 19 25.60 -0.29 -0.27
C LEU A 19 26.46 0.95 -0.59
N LYS A 20 27.46 0.85 -1.47
CA LYS A 20 28.29 1.97 -1.92
C LYS A 20 27.55 2.76 -3.01
N LYS A 21 26.60 3.60 -2.59
CA LYS A 21 25.70 4.39 -3.46
C LYS A 21 26.40 5.19 -4.57
N ASN A 22 27.70 5.48 -4.42
CA ASN A 22 28.49 6.24 -5.40
C ASN A 22 29.06 5.39 -6.55
N LYS A 23 28.88 4.05 -6.53
CA LYS A 23 29.41 3.13 -7.57
C LYS A 23 28.38 2.14 -8.13
N SER A 24 27.12 2.20 -7.69
CA SER A 24 26.09 1.23 -8.09
C SER A 24 24.72 1.89 -8.23
N GLN A 25 23.96 1.49 -9.25
CA GLN A 25 22.58 1.94 -9.48
C GLN A 25 21.66 0.74 -9.72
N TYR A 26 20.40 0.87 -9.29
CA TYR A 26 19.38 -0.15 -9.52
C TYR A 26 18.59 0.19 -10.78
N PHE A 27 18.35 -0.81 -11.63
CA PHE A 27 17.60 -0.70 -12.88
C PHE A 27 16.43 -1.67 -12.86
N ILE A 28 15.40 -1.36 -13.65
CA ILE A 28 14.29 -2.27 -13.97
C ILE A 28 14.36 -2.61 -15.46
N ILE A 29 14.03 -3.85 -15.80
CA ILE A 29 13.89 -4.31 -17.18
C ILE A 29 12.40 -4.50 -17.43
N ALA A 30 11.84 -3.69 -18.32
CA ALA A 30 10.46 -3.80 -18.76
C ALA A 30 10.44 -4.45 -20.14
N ARG A 31 9.73 -5.57 -20.28
CA ARG A 31 9.54 -6.24 -21.57
C ARG A 31 8.21 -5.81 -22.18
N ALA A 32 8.27 -5.30 -23.40
CA ALA A 32 7.12 -5.04 -24.26
C ALA A 32 7.28 -5.88 -25.53
N ASP A 33 6.51 -6.96 -25.63
CA ASP A 33 6.58 -7.95 -26.71
C ASP A 33 7.99 -8.50 -26.96
N GLN A 34 8.61 -8.10 -28.08
CA GLN A 34 9.93 -8.52 -28.54
C GLN A 34 11.04 -7.54 -28.13
N VAL A 35 10.70 -6.42 -27.48
CA VAL A 35 11.65 -5.41 -27.03
C VAL A 35 11.75 -5.43 -25.51
N SER A 36 12.95 -5.17 -24.99
CA SER A 36 13.19 -5.00 -23.56
C SER A 36 13.89 -3.67 -23.34
N ASP A 37 13.30 -2.83 -22.50
CA ASP A 37 13.85 -1.54 -22.11
C ASP A 37 14.46 -1.65 -20.72
N ILE A 38 15.67 -1.12 -20.58
CA ILE A 38 16.32 -0.92 -19.29
C ILE A 38 16.16 0.53 -18.86
N SER A 39 15.61 0.74 -17.66
CA SER A 39 15.44 2.09 -17.10
C SER A 39 15.85 2.12 -15.63
N LEU A 40 16.10 3.33 -15.11
CA LEU A 40 16.41 3.51 -13.69
C LEU A 40 15.24 3.02 -12.84
N MET A 41 15.56 2.27 -11.79
CA MET A 41 14.53 1.80 -10.86
C MET A 41 13.85 3.02 -10.20
N PRO A 42 12.52 3.14 -10.31
CA PRO A 42 11.78 4.21 -9.65
C PRO A 42 12.07 4.26 -8.14
N ARG A 43 12.07 5.47 -7.57
CA ARG A 43 12.40 5.68 -6.14
C ARG A 43 11.58 4.80 -5.20
N TYR A 44 10.27 4.66 -5.45
CA TYR A 44 9.42 3.81 -4.61
C TYR A 44 9.88 2.33 -4.60
N LEU A 45 10.27 1.74 -5.73
CA LEU A 45 10.86 0.39 -5.74
C LEU A 45 12.24 0.36 -5.06
N LYS A 46 13.00 1.45 -5.17
CA LYS A 46 14.32 1.60 -4.56
C LYS A 46 14.27 1.85 -3.05
N ASP A 47 13.17 2.33 -2.50
CA ASP A 47 13.04 2.69 -1.08
C ASP A 47 12.36 1.57 -0.27
N TYR A 48 11.35 0.89 -0.84
CA TYR A 48 10.63 -0.21 -0.14
C TYR A 48 11.12 -1.62 -0.50
N VAL A 49 11.06 -2.56 0.45
CA VAL A 49 11.48 -3.97 0.22
C VAL A 49 10.51 -4.68 -0.71
N THR A 50 9.22 -4.43 -0.57
CA THR A 50 8.13 -4.94 -1.41
C THR A 50 7.05 -3.87 -1.61
N GLU A 51 6.14 -4.07 -2.56
CA GLU A 51 4.95 -3.22 -2.71
C GLU A 51 4.12 -3.19 -1.42
N PHE A 52 4.06 -4.31 -0.69
CA PHE A 52 3.36 -4.37 0.60
C PHE A 52 3.88 -3.33 1.62
N ASN A 53 5.20 -3.15 1.72
CA ASN A 53 5.79 -2.14 2.60
C ASN A 53 5.48 -0.72 2.10
N TYR A 54 5.52 -0.49 0.79
CA TYR A 54 5.14 0.79 0.19
C TYR A 54 3.70 1.16 0.54
N LEU A 55 2.76 0.22 0.33
CA LEU A 55 1.34 0.44 0.57
C LEU A 55 1.06 0.72 2.05
N PHE A 56 1.71 -0.01 2.97
CA PHE A 56 1.64 0.29 4.39
C PHE A 56 2.11 1.72 4.70
N HIS A 57 3.24 2.15 4.10
CA HIS A 57 3.73 3.52 4.29
C HIS A 57 2.74 4.56 3.76
N GLN A 58 2.05 4.31 2.64
CA GLN A 58 1.04 5.26 2.13
C GLN A 58 -0.12 5.44 3.12
N ILE A 59 -0.57 4.36 3.76
CA ILE A 59 -1.59 4.42 4.81
C ILE A 59 -1.06 5.19 6.02
N TYR A 60 0.17 4.92 6.45
CA TYR A 60 0.82 5.62 7.55
C TYR A 60 0.95 7.14 7.29
N LYS A 61 1.43 7.52 6.10
CA LYS A 61 1.51 8.92 5.69
C LYS A 61 0.15 9.58 5.66
N CYS A 62 -0.87 8.91 5.14
CA CYS A 62 -2.22 9.48 5.17
C CYS A 62 -2.68 9.77 6.60
N ALA A 63 -2.45 8.85 7.55
CA ALA A 63 -2.84 9.03 8.94
C ALA A 63 -2.12 10.18 9.66
N TYR A 64 -0.83 10.39 9.38
CA TYR A 64 0.05 11.27 10.17
C TYR A 64 0.60 12.49 9.43
N ALA A 65 0.45 12.60 8.11
CA ALA A 65 0.92 13.76 7.34
C ALA A 65 0.25 15.03 7.85
N GLN A 66 1.01 16.11 8.01
CA GLN A 66 0.42 17.42 8.29
C GLN A 66 -0.32 17.91 7.04
N ILE A 67 -1.54 18.45 7.25
CA ILE A 67 -2.48 18.81 6.18
C ILE A 67 -1.93 19.96 5.31
N GLU A 68 -0.97 20.72 5.82
CA GLU A 68 -0.59 22.04 5.30
C GLU A 68 0.52 22.03 4.25
N CYS A 69 0.96 20.87 3.77
CA CYS A 69 2.02 20.78 2.76
C CYS A 69 1.51 20.12 1.47
N ASP A 70 1.48 20.88 0.37
CA ASP A 70 1.11 20.42 -0.98
C ASP A 70 1.93 19.20 -1.44
N GLU A 71 3.10 18.96 -0.84
CA GLU A 71 3.96 17.80 -1.09
C GLU A 71 3.30 16.44 -0.76
N ASN A 72 2.21 16.42 0.01
CA ASN A 72 1.50 15.19 0.39
C ASN A 72 0.24 14.90 -0.47
N HIS A 73 -0.06 15.70 -1.50
CA HIS A 73 -1.28 15.53 -2.30
C HIS A 73 -1.42 14.11 -2.90
N ASP A 74 -0.30 13.51 -3.30
CA ASP A 74 -0.25 12.18 -3.92
C ASP A 74 -0.73 11.05 -2.98
N CYS A 75 -0.54 11.21 -1.66
CA CYS A 75 -0.93 10.18 -0.69
C CYS A 75 -2.46 10.13 -0.49
N TYR A 76 -3.14 11.26 -0.67
CA TYR A 76 -4.61 11.37 -0.58
C TYR A 76 -5.28 10.92 -1.87
N TYR A 77 -4.80 11.39 -3.03
CA TYR A 77 -5.40 11.07 -4.33
C TYR A 77 -5.47 9.55 -4.59
N ASN A 78 -4.41 8.83 -4.22
CA ASN A 78 -4.31 7.37 -4.41
C ASN A 78 -4.69 6.55 -3.18
N PHE A 79 -5.18 7.19 -2.10
CA PHE A 79 -5.36 6.55 -0.80
C PHE A 79 -6.19 5.26 -0.90
N GLY A 80 -7.39 5.34 -1.47
CA GLY A 80 -8.29 4.18 -1.48
C GLY A 80 -7.80 3.00 -2.32
N ASN A 81 -7.13 3.26 -3.44
CA ASN A 81 -6.47 2.20 -4.22
C ASN A 81 -5.35 1.53 -3.43
N ASN A 82 -4.55 2.34 -2.71
CA ASN A 82 -3.46 1.84 -1.88
C ASN A 82 -4.00 1.05 -0.68
N ALA A 83 -5.04 1.54 -0.02
CA ALA A 83 -5.70 0.88 1.11
C ALA A 83 -6.31 -0.47 0.70
N ARG A 84 -7.01 -0.52 -0.45
CA ARG A 84 -7.57 -1.77 -0.99
C ARG A 84 -6.47 -2.80 -1.24
N LYS A 85 -5.45 -2.46 -2.03
CA LYS A 85 -4.33 -3.38 -2.33
C LYS A 85 -3.62 -3.86 -1.07
N PHE A 86 -3.40 -2.96 -0.10
CA PHE A 86 -2.78 -3.32 1.17
C PHE A 86 -3.62 -4.34 1.93
N LEU A 87 -4.92 -4.05 2.11
CA LEU A 87 -5.82 -4.91 2.89
C LEU A 87 -6.04 -6.26 2.20
N GLU A 88 -6.14 -6.30 0.87
CA GLU A 88 -6.17 -7.55 0.11
C GLU A 88 -4.94 -8.43 0.41
N ALA A 89 -3.73 -7.86 0.28
CA ALA A 89 -2.50 -8.60 0.56
C ALA A 89 -2.37 -8.98 2.05
N PHE A 90 -2.65 -8.05 2.95
CA PHE A 90 -2.57 -8.24 4.40
C PHE A 90 -3.50 -9.36 4.87
N LEU A 91 -4.77 -9.30 4.47
CA LEU A 91 -5.79 -10.26 4.87
C LEU A 91 -5.63 -11.61 4.20
N TYR A 92 -5.05 -11.66 2.99
CA TYR A 92 -4.68 -12.91 2.35
C TYR A 92 -3.70 -13.72 3.21
N TYR A 93 -2.65 -13.08 3.72
CA TYR A 93 -1.69 -13.75 4.60
C TYR A 93 -2.22 -13.97 6.02
N LYS A 94 -3.08 -13.08 6.54
CA LYS A 94 -3.68 -13.24 7.87
C LYS A 94 -4.70 -14.39 7.92
N TYR A 95 -5.47 -14.57 6.85
CA TYR A 95 -6.48 -15.62 6.71
C TYR A 95 -6.27 -16.38 5.41
N PRO A 96 -5.28 -17.29 5.35
CA PRO A 96 -4.93 -18.05 4.15
C PRO A 96 -5.89 -19.23 3.92
N ASN A 97 -7.19 -18.96 3.87
CA ASN A 97 -8.24 -19.94 3.58
C ASN A 97 -8.85 -19.69 2.18
N ALA A 98 -9.42 -20.74 1.60
CA ALA A 98 -10.03 -20.76 0.27
C ALA A 98 -11.57 -20.67 0.31
N VAL A 99 -12.14 -20.15 1.40
CA VAL A 99 -13.60 -20.06 1.55
C VAL A 99 -14.12 -18.94 0.64
N GLU A 100 -14.93 -19.28 -0.38
CA GLU A 100 -15.40 -18.36 -1.43
C GLU A 100 -16.19 -17.13 -0.91
N LYS A 101 -16.70 -17.18 0.33
CA LYS A 101 -17.51 -16.11 0.95
C LYS A 101 -16.99 -15.68 2.32
N ASP A 102 -15.70 -15.85 2.60
CA ASP A 102 -15.11 -15.31 3.84
C ASP A 102 -14.93 -13.80 3.68
N ASP A 103 -15.82 -13.03 4.31
CA ASP A 103 -15.65 -11.57 4.42
C ASP A 103 -14.53 -11.28 5.43
N LYS A 104 -13.29 -11.38 4.91
CA LYS A 104 -12.06 -11.16 5.69
C LYS A 104 -12.00 -9.75 6.25
N LEU A 105 -12.62 -8.77 5.60
CA LEU A 105 -12.68 -7.38 6.05
C LEU A 105 -13.58 -7.28 7.28
N ALA A 106 -14.83 -7.74 7.18
CA ALA A 106 -15.76 -7.76 8.32
C ALA A 106 -15.18 -8.55 9.49
N ARG A 107 -14.58 -9.73 9.24
CA ARG A 107 -13.91 -10.53 10.26
C ARG A 107 -12.71 -9.82 10.90
N PHE A 108 -11.95 -9.07 10.12
CA PHE A 108 -10.78 -8.35 10.63
C PHE A 108 -11.18 -7.11 11.44
N PHE A 109 -12.15 -6.34 10.98
CA PHE A 109 -12.50 -5.08 11.62
C PHE A 109 -13.59 -5.21 12.70
N GLY A 110 -14.42 -6.25 12.64
CA GLY A 110 -15.54 -6.52 13.56
C GLY A 110 -16.74 -5.62 13.33
N ASP A 111 -17.66 -5.57 14.29
CA ASP A 111 -18.93 -4.81 14.23
C ASP A 111 -18.75 -3.30 14.51
N ASP A 112 -17.60 -2.73 14.15
CA ASP A 112 -17.37 -1.29 14.28
C ASP A 112 -18.15 -0.56 13.17
N ALA A 113 -18.90 0.49 13.49
CA ALA A 113 -19.64 1.24 12.46
C ALA A 113 -18.71 1.81 11.38
N LEU A 114 -17.46 2.15 11.74
CA LEU A 114 -16.43 2.54 10.78
C LEU A 114 -15.90 1.35 9.97
N ALA A 115 -15.94 0.13 10.50
CA ALA A 115 -15.60 -1.10 9.77
C ALA A 115 -16.57 -1.38 8.63
N ALA A 116 -17.88 -1.26 8.89
CA ALA A 116 -18.91 -1.49 7.89
C ALA A 116 -18.78 -0.49 6.74
N SER A 117 -18.69 0.81 7.06
CA SER A 117 -18.46 1.87 6.08
C SER A 117 -17.16 1.67 5.29
N LEU A 118 -16.05 1.32 5.97
CA LEU A 118 -14.78 1.04 5.30
C LEU A 118 -14.88 -0.18 4.36
N THR A 119 -15.52 -1.25 4.82
CA THR A 119 -15.67 -2.49 4.05
C THR A 119 -16.51 -2.26 2.81
N ASP A 120 -17.65 -1.58 2.95
CA ASP A 120 -18.52 -1.22 1.83
C ASP A 120 -17.81 -0.31 0.83
N ARG A 121 -17.00 0.64 1.28
CA ARG A 121 -16.24 1.52 0.36
C ARG A 121 -15.11 0.80 -0.36
N ILE A 122 -14.36 -0.05 0.34
CA ILE A 122 -13.32 -0.91 -0.29
C ILE A 122 -13.95 -1.83 -1.34
N ASN A 123 -15.09 -2.42 -1.02
CA ASN A 123 -15.79 -3.37 -1.90
C ASN A 123 -16.58 -2.68 -3.04
N ASN A 124 -17.17 -1.50 -2.83
CA ASN A 124 -18.04 -0.83 -3.80
C ASN A 124 -17.36 0.36 -4.52
N GLU A 125 -16.67 1.25 -3.80
CA GLU A 125 -16.09 2.49 -4.38
C GLU A 125 -14.68 2.29 -4.96
N PHE A 126 -13.88 1.38 -4.40
CA PHE A 126 -12.48 1.18 -4.80
C PHE A 126 -12.24 -0.05 -5.68
N SER A 127 -13.24 -0.94 -5.84
CA SER A 127 -13.18 -2.11 -6.72
C SER A 127 -13.53 -1.78 -8.17
N HIS A 128 -14.36 -0.75 -8.39
CA HIS A 128 -14.72 -0.26 -9.72
C HIS A 128 -13.77 0.85 -10.18
N LEU A 129 -13.08 0.59 -11.30
CA LEU A 129 -12.49 1.63 -12.17
C LEU A 129 -13.54 2.67 -12.69
N ALA A 130 -14.81 2.57 -12.30
CA ALA A 130 -15.91 3.42 -12.76
C ALA A 130 -15.93 4.83 -12.14
N GLY A 131 -15.20 5.08 -11.05
CA GLY A 131 -15.23 6.36 -10.33
C GLY A 131 -14.24 7.43 -10.84
N VAL A 132 -13.50 7.20 -11.93
CA VAL A 132 -12.51 8.18 -12.44
C VAL A 132 -13.18 9.53 -12.76
N PHE A 133 -14.42 9.50 -13.25
CA PHE A 133 -15.15 10.71 -13.62
C PHE A 133 -15.70 11.45 -12.38
N GLU A 134 -16.32 10.76 -11.43
CA GLU A 134 -16.90 11.38 -10.23
C GLU A 134 -15.83 11.91 -9.25
N ARG A 135 -14.68 11.23 -9.13
CA ARG A 135 -13.54 11.73 -8.34
C ARG A 135 -12.84 12.95 -8.95
N SER A 136 -13.07 13.21 -10.24
CA SER A 136 -12.56 14.41 -10.92
C SER A 136 -13.44 15.64 -10.70
N VAL A 137 -14.63 15.45 -10.12
CA VAL A 137 -15.66 16.50 -9.95
C VAL A 137 -15.90 16.84 -8.47
N LEU A 138 -15.55 15.95 -7.54
CA LEU A 138 -15.74 16.14 -6.10
C LEU A 138 -14.44 16.50 -5.36
N PRO A 139 -14.49 17.41 -4.37
CA PRO A 139 -13.36 17.70 -3.50
C PRO A 139 -12.86 16.45 -2.77
N ILE A 140 -11.54 16.32 -2.60
CA ILE A 140 -10.93 15.22 -1.81
C ILE A 140 -11.26 15.42 -0.33
N ASP A 141 -11.99 14.48 0.27
CA ASP A 141 -12.28 14.48 1.71
C ASP A 141 -11.08 13.93 2.52
N VAL A 142 -10.08 14.79 2.70
CA VAL A 142 -8.86 14.47 3.47
C VAL A 142 -9.17 14.07 4.92
N PRO A 143 -10.06 14.76 5.68
CA PRO A 143 -10.44 14.34 7.03
C PRO A 143 -10.95 12.90 7.13
N GLU A 144 -11.79 12.49 6.18
CA GLU A 144 -12.35 11.15 6.16
C GLU A 144 -11.28 10.08 5.84
N MET A 145 -10.39 10.37 4.89
CA MET A 145 -9.26 9.49 4.57
C MET A 145 -8.32 9.31 5.77
N LYS A 146 -8.04 10.39 6.51
CA LYS A 146 -7.25 10.34 7.75
C LYS A 146 -7.90 9.47 8.81
N THR A 147 -9.20 9.63 9.00
CA THR A 147 -9.98 8.83 9.95
C THR A 147 -9.89 7.35 9.61
N THR A 148 -10.05 7.03 8.32
CA THR A 148 -9.94 5.68 7.78
C THR A 148 -8.53 5.09 7.98
N ALA A 149 -7.49 5.85 7.63
CA ALA A 149 -6.10 5.42 7.77
C ALA A 149 -5.76 5.13 9.24
N ASN A 150 -6.15 6.02 10.16
CA ASN A 150 -5.96 5.81 11.60
C ASN A 150 -6.71 4.57 12.10
N PHE A 151 -7.93 4.34 11.62
CA PHE A 151 -8.71 3.16 11.95
C PHE A 151 -8.00 1.86 11.55
N ILE A 152 -7.48 1.79 10.31
CA ILE A 152 -6.71 0.64 9.81
C ILE A 152 -5.49 0.37 10.70
N LEU A 153 -4.66 1.39 10.94
CA LEU A 153 -3.43 1.26 11.73
C LEU A 153 -3.72 0.84 13.17
N ARG A 154 -4.75 1.42 13.78
CA ARG A 154 -5.21 1.07 15.12
C ARG A 154 -5.61 -0.41 15.19
N LYS A 155 -6.42 -0.89 14.25
CA LYS A 155 -6.90 -2.28 14.24
C LYS A 155 -5.78 -3.29 14.02
N ILE A 156 -4.77 -2.97 13.21
CA ILE A 156 -3.57 -3.79 13.05
C ILE A 156 -2.80 -3.85 14.38
N ARG A 157 -2.56 -2.70 15.03
CA ARG A 157 -1.87 -2.62 16.32
C ARG A 157 -2.60 -3.38 17.43
N GLU A 158 -3.93 -3.28 17.49
CA GLU A 158 -4.76 -3.97 18.48
C GLU A 158 -4.72 -5.49 18.31
N LYS A 159 -4.76 -5.99 17.06
CA LYS A 159 -4.80 -7.43 16.78
C LYS A 159 -3.43 -8.10 16.75
N ASP A 160 -2.38 -7.36 16.41
CA ASP A 160 -1.03 -7.88 16.23
C ASP A 160 0.02 -6.76 16.42
N PRO A 161 0.34 -6.41 17.68
CA PRO A 161 1.25 -5.31 17.98
C PRO A 161 2.68 -5.58 17.47
N ASP A 162 3.11 -6.85 17.47
CA ASP A 162 4.43 -7.25 16.97
C ASP A 162 4.52 -7.05 15.45
N GLN A 163 3.51 -7.49 14.69
CA GLN A 163 3.46 -7.24 13.26
C GLN A 163 3.38 -5.74 12.95
N TYR A 164 2.62 -4.97 13.73
CA TYR A 164 2.54 -3.52 13.58
C TYR A 164 3.92 -2.85 13.78
N SER A 165 4.66 -3.25 14.82
CA SER A 165 6.02 -2.75 15.07
C SER A 165 6.98 -3.10 13.94
N ALA A 166 6.94 -4.33 13.42
CA ALA A 166 7.75 -4.73 12.28
C ALA A 166 7.41 -3.96 10.99
N LEU A 167 6.13 -3.62 10.80
CA LEU A 167 5.68 -2.79 9.67
C LEU A 167 6.23 -1.36 9.77
N LEU A 168 6.19 -0.73 10.95
CA LEU A 168 6.82 0.59 11.19
C LEU A 168 8.32 0.57 10.91
N GLN A 169 9.04 -0.41 11.47
CA GLN A 169 10.47 -0.57 11.22
C GLN A 169 10.78 -0.72 9.72
N SER A 170 9.90 -1.37 8.97
CA SER A 170 10.07 -1.58 7.53
C SER A 170 9.98 -0.31 6.68
N ILE A 171 9.37 0.75 7.22
CA ILE A 171 9.21 2.05 6.58
C ILE A 171 10.10 3.14 7.19
N GLY A 172 10.79 2.83 8.29
CA GLY A 172 11.72 3.74 8.97
C GLY A 172 11.08 4.58 10.08
N GLU A 173 9.97 4.09 10.64
CA GLU A 173 9.20 4.70 11.74
C GLU A 173 9.30 3.89 13.03
#